data_AF-A0A0T9RMT4-F1
#
_entry.id   AF-A0A0T9RMT4-F1
#
_cell.length_a   1.000
_cell.length_b   1.000
_cell.length_c   1.000
_cell.angle_alpha   90.00
_cell.angle_beta   90.00
_cell.angle_gamma   90.00
#
_symmetry.space_group_name_H-M   'P 1'
#
loop_
_entity.id
_entity.type
_entity.pdbx_description
1 polymer ?
#
loop_
_entity_poly.entity_id
_entity_poly.type
_entity_poly.pdbx_seq_one_letter_code
_entity_poly.pdbx_strand_id
1 'polypeptide(L)'
;MTQQLTEGQKMNLKDMDKEQLIEHVKVSGIDVPGWLIDGCLTRPTEPLTDNEYQEFAEHYCKQIRSVEALTYLVECRSRFGMDMQGGAIFRHENIVMQIDQQVIETLLQHQIETVLMEERPAERYLAVMKFYMGDRLNQAQNGSTWMRDFIDSVFIEGVKAIFQGEAEPTKNLH
;
A
#
# COMPACT_ATOMS: atom_id res chain seq x y z
N MET A 1 0.16 17.71 -44.72
CA MET A 1 0.73 18.73 -43.81
C MET A 1 0.81 18.10 -42.44
N THR A 2 2.03 17.74 -42.08
CA THR A 2 2.40 17.01 -40.88
C THR A 2 2.51 18.02 -39.73
N GLN A 3 1.72 17.88 -38.68
CA GLN A 3 2.07 18.41 -37.37
C GLN A 3 2.33 17.23 -36.46
N GLN A 4 3.60 16.87 -36.39
CA GLN A 4 4.17 16.03 -35.35
C GLN A 4 3.94 16.75 -34.02
N LEU A 5 3.20 16.12 -33.12
CA LEU A 5 3.18 16.50 -31.71
C LEU A 5 4.56 16.15 -31.16
N THR A 6 5.37 17.18 -30.98
CA THR A 6 6.70 17.15 -30.38
C THR A 6 6.64 16.49 -29.01
N GLU A 7 7.57 15.56 -28.80
CA GLU A 7 7.97 15.00 -27.52
C GLU A 7 8.02 16.12 -26.46
N GLY A 8 7.04 16.11 -25.56
CA GLY A 8 7.11 16.94 -24.37
C GLY A 8 8.37 16.53 -23.62
N GLN A 9 9.30 17.47 -23.47
CA GLN A 9 10.45 17.31 -22.58
C GLN A 9 9.93 16.75 -21.27
N LYS A 10 10.38 15.55 -20.90
CA LYS A 10 10.05 14.92 -19.63
C LYS A 10 10.73 15.75 -18.54
N MET A 11 10.07 16.83 -18.13
CA MET A 11 10.57 17.77 -17.15
C MET A 11 10.86 17.01 -15.87
N ASN A 12 12.07 17.11 -15.36
CA ASN A 12 12.46 16.43 -14.14
C ASN A 12 11.68 17.08 -12.99
N LEU A 13 11.08 16.27 -12.11
CA LEU A 13 10.37 16.77 -10.92
C LEU A 13 11.21 17.74 -10.09
N LYS A 14 12.54 17.59 -10.10
CA LYS A 14 13.48 18.44 -9.37
C LYS A 14 13.61 19.86 -9.95
N ASP A 15 13.22 20.06 -11.20
CA ASP A 15 13.34 21.33 -11.90
C ASP A 15 12.00 22.08 -11.96
N MET A 16 10.93 21.49 -11.42
CA MET A 16 9.59 22.09 -11.38
C MET A 16 9.48 23.10 -10.24
N ASP A 17 8.87 24.25 -10.52
CA ASP A 17 8.39 25.14 -9.46
C ASP A 17 7.14 24.58 -8.76
N LYS A 18 6.65 25.28 -7.73
CA LYS A 18 5.54 24.76 -6.89
C LYS A 18 4.25 24.64 -7.69
N GLU A 19 3.95 25.62 -8.54
CA GLU A 19 2.77 25.65 -9.38
C GLU A 19 2.80 24.50 -10.41
N GLN A 20 3.95 24.25 -11.01
CA GLN A 20 4.18 23.14 -11.93
C GLN A 20 4.04 21.78 -11.23
N LEU A 21 4.55 21.63 -10.00
CA LEU A 21 4.37 20.41 -9.21
C LEU A 21 2.89 20.16 -8.89
N ILE A 22 2.14 21.19 -8.53
CA ILE A 22 0.72 21.08 -8.24
C ILE A 22 -0.07 20.66 -9.47
N GLU A 23 0.20 21.29 -10.61
CA GLU A 23 -0.46 20.91 -11.87
C GLU A 23 -0.09 19.46 -12.25
N HIS A 24 1.18 19.07 -12.08
CA HIS A 24 1.63 17.71 -12.31
C HIS A 24 0.87 16.69 -11.44
N VAL A 25 0.70 16.98 -10.14
CA VAL A 25 -0.08 16.10 -9.24
C VAL A 25 -1.55 16.05 -9.67
N LYS A 26 -2.16 17.20 -10.02
CA LYS A 26 -3.56 17.26 -10.47
C LYS A 26 -3.82 16.43 -11.74
N VAL A 27 -2.90 16.44 -12.71
CA VAL A 27 -3.03 15.66 -13.96
C VAL A 27 -2.57 14.21 -13.84
N SER A 28 -1.83 13.86 -12.78
CA SER A 28 -1.31 12.49 -12.57
C SER A 28 -2.39 11.46 -12.23
N GLY A 29 -3.59 11.92 -11.86
CA GLY A 29 -4.68 11.06 -11.40
C GLY A 29 -4.45 10.47 -10.00
N ILE A 30 -3.44 10.95 -9.25
CA ILE A 30 -3.26 10.58 -7.85
C ILE A 30 -4.38 11.22 -7.03
N ASP A 31 -5.09 10.37 -6.31
CA ASP A 31 -6.20 10.70 -5.42
C ASP A 31 -5.67 11.36 -4.12
N VAL A 32 -5.29 12.63 -4.20
CA VAL A 32 -4.77 13.43 -3.08
C VAL A 32 -5.85 14.41 -2.59
N PRO A 33 -6.05 14.58 -1.27
CA PRO A 33 -6.98 15.57 -0.73
C PRO A 33 -6.67 16.99 -1.26
N GLY A 34 -7.70 17.69 -1.74
CA GLY A 34 -7.53 19.01 -2.36
C GLY A 34 -6.83 20.02 -1.45
N TRP A 35 -7.18 20.03 -0.16
CA TRP A 35 -6.54 20.90 0.84
C TRP A 35 -5.05 20.60 1.04
N LEU A 36 -4.60 19.36 0.78
CA LEU A 36 -3.19 18.97 0.89
C LEU A 36 -2.39 19.51 -0.30
N ILE A 37 -2.98 19.51 -1.50
CA ILE A 37 -2.38 20.10 -2.71
C ILE A 37 -2.38 21.62 -2.63
N ASP A 38 -3.53 22.23 -2.36
CA ASP A 38 -3.70 23.68 -2.32
C ASP A 38 -2.96 24.29 -1.11
N GLY A 39 -2.86 23.53 -0.02
CA GLY A 39 -2.13 23.90 1.18
C GLY A 39 -0.61 24.04 0.99
N CYS A 40 -0.02 23.46 -0.06
CA CYS A 40 1.40 23.65 -0.38
C CYS A 40 1.75 25.10 -0.77
N LEU A 41 0.78 25.91 -1.19
CA LEU A 41 0.98 27.30 -1.61
C LEU A 41 0.47 28.32 -0.59
N THR A 42 -0.69 28.07 0.04
CA THR A 42 -1.44 29.13 0.74
C THR A 42 -1.94 28.73 2.13
N ARG A 43 -1.49 27.60 2.69
CA ARG A 43 -2.07 27.14 3.95
C ARG A 43 -1.79 28.12 5.10
N PRO A 44 -2.80 28.46 5.91
CA PRO A 44 -2.59 29.15 7.18
C PRO A 44 -1.61 28.38 8.08
N THR A 45 -0.93 29.08 9.00
CA THR A 45 -0.02 28.45 9.99
C THR A 45 -0.75 27.63 11.07
N GLU A 46 -2.06 27.48 10.94
CA GLU A 46 -2.90 26.79 11.90
C GLU A 46 -2.68 25.26 11.82
N PRO A 47 -2.80 24.55 12.95
CA PRO A 47 -2.78 23.09 12.95
C PRO A 47 -3.86 22.50 12.02
N LEU A 48 -3.61 21.29 11.53
CA LEU A 48 -4.66 20.47 10.91
C LEU A 48 -5.83 20.30 11.88
N THR A 49 -7.03 20.50 11.35
CA THR A 49 -8.26 20.10 12.02
C THR A 49 -8.30 18.58 12.16
N ASP A 50 -9.12 18.08 13.10
CA ASP A 50 -9.28 16.63 13.28
C ASP A 50 -9.75 15.93 11.99
N ASN A 51 -10.60 16.59 11.19
CA ASN A 51 -11.06 16.04 9.92
C ASN A 51 -9.93 15.96 8.88
N GLU A 52 -9.14 17.01 8.73
CA GLU A 52 -7.98 17.00 7.83
C GLU A 52 -6.95 15.96 8.28
N TYR A 53 -6.73 15.78 9.60
CA TYR A 53 -5.88 14.71 10.12
C TYR A 53 -6.39 13.32 9.75
N GLN A 54 -7.70 13.09 9.84
CA GLN A 54 -8.30 11.81 9.47
C GLN A 54 -8.20 11.55 7.96
N GLU A 55 -8.50 12.54 7.12
CA GLU A 55 -8.36 12.43 5.66
C GLU A 55 -6.90 12.17 5.25
N PHE A 56 -5.96 12.85 5.90
CA PHE A 56 -4.54 12.60 5.68
C PHE A 56 -4.15 11.17 6.10
N ALA A 57 -4.60 10.72 7.28
CA ALA A 57 -4.31 9.39 7.78
C ALA A 57 -4.86 8.30 6.85
N GLU A 58 -6.09 8.45 6.35
CA GLU A 58 -6.69 7.54 5.38
C GLU A 58 -5.87 7.48 4.08
N HIS A 59 -5.53 8.64 3.51
CA HIS A 59 -4.72 8.72 2.31
C HIS A 59 -3.33 8.08 2.52
N TYR A 60 -2.67 8.38 3.64
CA TYR A 60 -1.39 7.78 4.01
C TYR A 60 -1.49 6.26 4.12
N CYS A 61 -2.53 5.73 4.80
CA CYS A 61 -2.74 4.29 4.98
C CYS A 61 -2.90 3.58 3.63
N LYS A 62 -3.63 4.19 2.69
CA LYS A 62 -3.77 3.67 1.32
C LYS A 62 -2.43 3.56 0.61
N GLN A 63 -1.60 4.60 0.67
CA GLN A 63 -0.27 4.60 0.03
C GLN A 63 0.69 3.61 0.70
N ILE A 64 0.76 3.61 2.03
CA ILE A 64 1.72 2.77 2.76
C ILE A 64 1.37 1.30 2.61
N ARG A 65 0.08 0.93 2.59
CA ARG A 65 -0.37 -0.44 2.33
C ARG A 65 0.12 -0.93 0.97
N SER A 66 0.00 -0.12 -0.08
CA SER A 66 0.54 -0.47 -1.40
C SER A 66 2.06 -0.66 -1.37
N VAL A 67 2.78 0.18 -0.62
CA VAL A 67 4.23 0.04 -0.44
C VAL A 67 4.58 -1.26 0.29
N GLU A 68 3.87 -1.61 1.37
CA GLU A 68 4.10 -2.86 2.10
C GLU A 68 3.80 -4.08 1.23
N ALA A 69 2.70 -4.06 0.46
CA ALA A 69 2.36 -5.13 -0.49
C ALA A 69 3.45 -5.31 -1.55
N LEU A 70 3.92 -4.22 -2.17
CA LEU A 70 5.01 -4.27 -3.15
C LEU A 70 6.32 -4.75 -2.52
N THR A 71 6.64 -4.31 -1.31
CA THR A 71 7.83 -4.73 -0.57
C THR A 71 7.80 -6.24 -0.33
N TYR A 72 6.67 -6.76 0.13
CA TYR A 72 6.47 -8.20 0.32
C TYR A 72 6.62 -8.99 -0.99
N LEU A 73 6.06 -8.51 -2.10
CA LEU A 73 6.24 -9.16 -3.42
C LEU A 73 7.70 -9.22 -3.86
N VAL A 74 8.46 -8.16 -3.62
CA VAL A 74 9.91 -8.13 -3.90
C VAL A 74 10.65 -9.16 -3.04
N GLU A 75 10.29 -9.27 -1.76
CA GLU A 75 10.85 -10.29 -0.88
C GLU A 75 10.48 -11.70 -1.32
N CYS A 76 9.24 -11.96 -1.73
CA CYS A 76 8.80 -13.24 -2.28
C CYS A 76 9.61 -13.61 -3.54
N ARG A 77 9.85 -12.66 -4.45
CA ARG A 77 10.72 -12.90 -5.61
C ARG A 77 12.12 -13.30 -5.20
N SER A 78 12.67 -12.66 -4.16
CA SER A 78 13.99 -13.01 -3.63
C SER A 78 14.01 -14.37 -2.93
N ARG A 79 12.92 -14.76 -2.26
CA ARG A 79 12.85 -15.99 -1.43
C ARG A 79 12.43 -17.22 -2.22
N PHE A 80 11.52 -17.05 -3.18
CA PHE A 80 10.80 -18.15 -3.83
C PHE A 80 10.93 -18.12 -5.35
N GLY A 81 11.32 -16.99 -5.94
CA GLY A 81 11.42 -16.80 -7.38
C GLY A 81 10.13 -16.28 -8.01
N MET A 82 9.96 -16.55 -9.30
CA MET A 82 8.84 -16.11 -10.11
C MET A 82 8.23 -17.28 -10.88
N ASP A 83 6.98 -17.14 -11.29
CA ASP A 83 6.36 -18.07 -12.25
C ASP A 83 6.88 -17.85 -13.69
N MET A 84 6.37 -18.65 -14.64
CA MET A 84 6.77 -18.56 -16.05
C MET A 84 6.37 -17.24 -16.74
N GLN A 85 5.46 -16.48 -16.15
CA GLN A 85 4.96 -15.20 -16.65
C GLN A 85 5.59 -13.99 -15.92
N GLY A 86 6.47 -14.23 -14.94
CA GLY A 86 7.12 -13.19 -14.13
C GLY A 86 6.32 -12.74 -12.90
N GLY A 87 5.21 -13.42 -12.58
CA GLY A 87 4.44 -13.22 -11.35
C GLY A 87 5.23 -13.65 -10.11
N ALA A 88 5.01 -12.95 -8.99
CA ALA A 88 5.60 -13.37 -7.71
C ALA A 88 4.87 -14.62 -7.19
N ILE A 89 5.62 -15.54 -6.60
CA ILE A 89 5.06 -16.75 -6.00
C ILE A 89 5.34 -16.79 -4.50
N PHE A 90 4.38 -17.31 -3.75
CA PHE A 90 4.56 -17.73 -2.37
C PHE A 90 4.72 -19.25 -2.34
N ARG A 91 5.67 -19.74 -1.55
CA ARG A 91 5.94 -21.18 -1.40
C ARG A 91 6.01 -21.57 0.06
N HIS A 92 5.22 -22.57 0.43
CA HIS A 92 5.29 -23.22 1.73
C HIS A 92 5.11 -24.72 1.58
N GLU A 93 6.09 -25.50 2.04
CA GLU A 93 6.13 -26.96 1.86
C GLU A 93 5.94 -27.35 0.38
N ASN A 94 4.87 -28.10 0.09
CA ASN A 94 4.51 -28.57 -1.25
C ASN A 94 3.55 -27.63 -1.98
N ILE A 95 3.20 -26.49 -1.37
CA ILE A 95 2.30 -25.50 -1.97
C ILE A 95 3.11 -24.40 -2.65
N VAL A 96 2.70 -24.10 -3.88
CA VAL A 96 3.13 -22.91 -4.62
C VAL A 96 1.86 -22.19 -5.06
N MET A 97 1.77 -20.91 -4.72
CA MET A 97 0.66 -20.04 -5.11
C MET A 97 1.19 -18.76 -5.73
N GLN A 98 0.53 -18.31 -6.79
CA GLN A 98 0.78 -16.99 -7.35
C GLN A 98 0.12 -15.95 -6.43
N ILE A 99 0.83 -14.85 -6.18
CA ILE A 99 0.34 -13.73 -5.39
C ILE A 99 0.58 -12.42 -6.15
N ASP A 100 -0.34 -11.49 -5.97
CA ASP A 100 -0.24 -10.15 -6.51
C ASP A 100 -0.45 -9.09 -5.43
N GLN A 101 -0.30 -7.82 -5.83
CA GLN A 101 -0.42 -6.69 -4.93
C GLN A 101 -1.83 -6.60 -4.34
N GLN A 102 -2.86 -6.84 -5.15
CA GLN A 102 -4.26 -6.72 -4.74
C GLN A 102 -4.62 -7.72 -3.64
N VAL A 103 -4.13 -8.96 -3.75
CA VAL A 103 -4.32 -10.00 -2.72
C VAL A 103 -3.72 -9.56 -1.38
N ILE A 104 -2.49 -9.03 -1.39
CA ILE A 104 -1.82 -8.61 -0.16
C ILE A 104 -2.48 -7.35 0.42
N GLU A 105 -2.82 -6.37 -0.41
CA GLU A 105 -3.54 -5.18 0.06
C GLU A 105 -4.88 -5.56 0.70
N THR A 106 -5.63 -6.46 0.07
CA THR A 106 -6.90 -6.95 0.60
C THR A 106 -6.69 -7.63 1.95
N LEU A 107 -5.67 -8.47 2.08
CA LEU A 107 -5.30 -9.11 3.34
C LEU A 107 -5.02 -8.09 4.43
N LEU A 108 -4.15 -7.10 4.16
CA LEU A 108 -3.78 -6.07 5.12
C LEU A 108 -5.00 -5.24 5.55
N GLN A 109 -5.87 -4.86 4.61
CA GLN A 109 -7.11 -4.15 4.93
C GLN A 109 -7.98 -4.94 5.91
N HIS A 110 -8.23 -6.21 5.64
CA HIS A 110 -9.17 -7.01 6.43
C HIS A 110 -8.57 -7.46 7.76
N GLN A 111 -7.32 -7.90 7.77
CA GLN A 111 -6.71 -8.55 8.94
C GLN A 111 -6.02 -7.57 9.88
N ILE A 112 -5.68 -6.37 9.40
CA ILE A 112 -5.01 -5.34 10.21
C ILE A 112 -5.89 -4.10 10.30
N GLU A 113 -6.19 -3.46 9.17
CA GLU A 113 -6.76 -2.10 9.20
C GLU A 113 -8.17 -2.08 9.78
N THR A 114 -9.05 -2.97 9.31
CA THR A 114 -10.42 -3.12 9.84
C THR A 114 -10.39 -3.45 11.33
N VAL A 115 -9.56 -4.41 11.74
CA VAL A 115 -9.43 -4.82 13.14
C VAL A 115 -9.00 -3.64 14.02
N LEU A 116 -7.99 -2.87 13.60
CA LEU A 116 -7.53 -1.69 14.34
C LEU A 116 -8.60 -0.60 14.44
N MET A 117 -9.38 -0.40 13.38
CA MET A 117 -10.49 0.56 13.38
C MET A 117 -11.65 0.11 14.28
N GLU A 118 -11.92 -1.20 14.35
CA GLU A 118 -12.92 -1.78 15.24
C GLU A 118 -12.50 -1.73 16.71
N GLU A 119 -11.23 -2.02 17.00
CA GLU A 119 -10.68 -1.96 18.37
C GLU A 119 -10.52 -0.51 18.87
N ARG A 120 -10.25 0.44 17.96
CA ARG A 120 -10.01 1.86 18.29
C ARG A 120 -10.90 2.78 17.45
N PRO A 121 -12.24 2.72 17.64
CA PRO A 121 -13.19 3.44 16.80
C PRO A 121 -13.09 4.96 16.91
N ALA A 122 -12.56 5.48 18.04
CA ALA A 122 -12.31 6.91 18.20
C ALA A 122 -11.09 7.39 17.39
N GLU A 123 -10.09 6.51 17.16
CA GLU A 123 -8.89 6.85 16.42
C GLU A 123 -9.05 6.62 14.90
N ARG A 124 -9.84 5.62 14.50
CA ARG A 124 -10.09 5.25 13.09
C ARG A 124 -8.75 5.08 12.35
N TYR A 125 -8.56 5.76 11.21
CA TYR A 125 -7.33 5.66 10.41
C TYR A 125 -6.08 6.16 11.12
N LEU A 126 -6.19 6.96 12.18
CA LEU A 126 -5.02 7.31 13.00
C LEU A 126 -4.42 6.09 13.69
N ALA A 127 -5.24 5.12 14.12
CA ALA A 127 -4.74 3.87 14.70
C ALA A 127 -3.95 3.06 13.67
N VAL A 128 -4.49 2.96 12.46
CA VAL A 128 -3.85 2.27 11.32
C VAL A 128 -2.55 2.95 10.92
N MET A 129 -2.54 4.28 10.83
CA MET A 129 -1.35 5.06 10.50
C MET A 129 -0.25 4.85 11.54
N LYS A 130 -0.58 4.95 12.84
CA LYS A 130 0.37 4.70 13.94
C LYS A 130 0.96 3.30 13.88
N PHE A 131 0.14 2.30 13.54
CA PHE A 131 0.59 0.93 13.39
C PHE A 131 1.65 0.79 12.29
N TYR A 132 1.37 1.24 11.05
CA TYR A 132 2.34 1.15 9.95
C TYR A 132 3.61 1.94 10.24
N MET A 133 3.50 3.14 10.83
CA MET A 133 4.65 3.93 11.23
C MET A 133 5.49 3.20 12.29
N GLY A 134 4.84 2.59 13.28
CA GLY A 134 5.49 1.83 14.34
C GLY A 134 6.22 0.60 13.81
N ASP A 135 5.58 -0.18 12.92
CA ASP A 135 6.19 -1.36 12.32
C ASP A 135 7.42 -1.00 11.47
N ARG A 136 7.32 0.02 10.61
CA ARG A 136 8.47 0.49 9.81
C ARG A 136 9.60 1.04 10.66
N LEU A 137 9.28 1.76 11.74
CA LEU A 137 10.30 2.23 12.69
C LEU A 137 11.02 1.04 13.34
N ASN A 138 10.26 0.02 13.74
CA ASN A 138 10.80 -1.20 14.34
C ASN A 138 11.63 -2.01 13.34
N GLN A 139 11.23 -2.07 12.07
CA GLN A 139 12.03 -2.65 10.99
C GLN A 139 13.35 -1.90 10.82
N ALA A 140 13.31 -0.56 10.74
CA ALA A 140 14.50 0.26 10.52
C ALA A 140 15.49 0.19 11.69
N GLN A 141 15.00 0.12 12.93
CA GLN A 141 15.85 0.12 14.12
C GLN A 141 16.31 -1.28 14.53
N ASN A 142 15.43 -2.28 14.42
CA ASN A 142 15.64 -3.60 15.00
C ASN A 142 15.66 -4.72 13.96
N GLY A 143 15.51 -4.42 12.67
CA GLY A 143 15.43 -5.42 11.61
C GLY A 143 14.19 -6.31 11.74
N SER A 144 13.13 -5.82 12.37
CA SER A 144 11.87 -6.56 12.54
C SER A 144 11.33 -7.05 11.20
N THR A 145 10.92 -8.32 11.17
CA THR A 145 10.27 -8.96 10.02
C THR A 145 8.79 -9.22 10.26
N TRP A 146 8.23 -8.58 11.29
CA TRP A 146 6.88 -8.85 11.77
C TRP A 146 5.82 -8.81 10.65
N MET A 147 5.81 -7.77 9.81
CA MET A 147 4.84 -7.64 8.71
C MET A 147 4.94 -8.81 7.72
N ARG A 148 6.16 -9.17 7.32
CA ARG A 148 6.42 -10.30 6.43
C ARG A 148 5.96 -11.61 7.06
N ASP A 149 6.34 -11.85 8.31
CA ASP A 149 6.04 -13.09 9.02
C ASP A 149 4.53 -13.23 9.28
N PHE A 150 3.84 -12.11 9.53
CA PHE A 150 2.39 -12.04 9.63
C PHE A 150 1.72 -12.44 8.31
N ILE A 151 2.10 -11.81 7.19
CA ILE A 151 1.55 -12.14 5.87
C ILE A 151 1.82 -13.63 5.53
N ASP A 152 3.04 -14.12 5.78
CA ASP A 152 3.39 -15.54 5.62
C ASP A 152 2.46 -16.43 6.45
N SER A 153 2.21 -16.10 7.73
CA SER A 153 1.33 -16.91 8.59
C SER A 153 -0.10 -16.98 8.09
N VAL A 154 -0.66 -15.86 7.60
CA VAL A 154 -2.02 -15.83 7.07
C VAL A 154 -2.14 -16.69 5.81
N PHE A 155 -1.15 -16.65 4.91
CA PHE A 155 -1.15 -17.55 3.75
C PHE A 155 -1.00 -19.01 4.14
N ILE A 156 -0.14 -19.33 5.10
CA ILE A 156 0.04 -20.70 5.60
C ILE A 156 -1.26 -21.23 6.21
N GLU A 157 -1.92 -20.45 7.04
CA GLU A 157 -3.19 -20.81 7.68
C GLU A 157 -4.32 -20.95 6.66
N GLY A 158 -4.44 -20.00 5.73
CA GLY A 158 -5.45 -20.05 4.66
C GLY A 158 -5.29 -21.30 3.79
N VAL A 159 -4.06 -21.66 3.44
CA VAL A 159 -3.80 -22.89 2.68
C VAL A 159 -4.15 -24.14 3.49
N LYS A 160 -3.78 -24.21 4.77
CA LYS A 160 -4.14 -25.34 5.65
C LYS A 160 -5.66 -25.52 5.74
N ALA A 161 -6.40 -24.43 5.91
CA ALA A 161 -7.86 -24.46 5.97
C ALA A 161 -8.48 -25.01 4.66
N ILE A 162 -7.94 -24.63 3.50
CA ILE A 162 -8.40 -25.16 2.20
C ILE A 162 -8.15 -26.67 2.11
N PHE A 163 -6.96 -27.15 2.48
CA PHE A 163 -6.65 -28.59 2.43
C PHE A 163 -7.44 -29.43 3.44
N GLN A 164 -7.83 -28.84 4.56
CA GLN A 164 -8.66 -29.48 5.59
C GLN A 164 -10.16 -29.44 5.25
N GLY A 165 -10.55 -28.74 4.18
CA GLY A 165 -11.95 -28.56 3.79
C GLY A 165 -12.71 -27.57 4.69
N GLU A 166 -11.99 -26.77 5.48
CA GLU A 166 -12.55 -25.76 6.38
C GLU A 166 -12.84 -24.44 5.64
N ALA A 167 -12.25 -24.26 4.45
CA ALA A 167 -12.49 -23.13 3.56
C ALA A 167 -12.67 -23.61 2.10
N GLU A 168 -13.71 -23.12 1.42
CA GLU A 168 -13.90 -23.33 -0.02
C GLU A 168 -13.43 -22.09 -0.80
N PRO A 169 -12.50 -22.23 -1.76
CA PRO A 169 -12.13 -21.14 -2.65
C PRO A 169 -13.35 -20.67 -3.44
N THR A 170 -13.68 -19.39 -3.36
CA THR A 170 -14.71 -18.83 -4.23
C THR A 170 -14.17 -18.78 -5.67
N LYS A 171 -15.02 -19.12 -6.65
CA LYS A 171 -14.67 -19.36 -8.06
C LYS A 171 -14.02 -18.19 -8.83
N ASN A 172 -13.76 -17.05 -8.19
CA ASN A 172 -13.30 -15.81 -8.83
C ASN A 172 -11.90 -15.39 -8.35
N LEU A 173 -10.96 -16.32 -8.30
CA LEU A 173 -9.53 -16.02 -8.19
C LEU A 173 -8.90 -16.12 -9.58
N HIS A 174 -9.22 -15.16 -10.43
CA HIS A 174 -8.60 -14.92 -11.73
C HIS A 174 -8.32 -13.44 -11.91
#